data_AF-A0A1I8GMZ2-F1
#
_entry.id   AF-A0A1I8GMZ2-F1
#
_cell.length_a   1.000
_cell.length_b   1.000
_cell.length_c   1.000
_cell.angle_alpha   90.00
_cell.angle_beta   90.00
_cell.angle_gamma   90.00
#
_symmetry.space_group_name_H-M   'P 1'
#
loop_
_entity.id
_entity.type
_entity.pdbx_description
1 polymer ?
#
loop_
_entity_poly.entity_id
_entity_poly.type
_entity_poly.pdbx_seq_one_letter_code
_entity_poly.pdbx_strand_id
1 'polypeptide(L)'
;MLSAALISGIAATSYACGMLTKDSNKKAVIYTFTIGLQGVSALVESVALIAFPISHMREISERRAPQTAAQWDIGWAYYIGWVSVLSVIVAMVMLFLDMNSEELVYRERVTRCDEVDDV
;
A
#
# COMPACT_ATOMS: atom_id res chain seq x y z
N MET A 1 10.83 7.47 4.70
CA MET A 1 9.47 7.77 5.21
C MET A 1 8.79 8.88 4.40
N LEU A 2 9.37 10.09 4.30
CA LEU A 2 8.76 11.18 3.52
C LEU A 2 8.59 10.82 2.02
N SER A 3 9.56 10.12 1.44
CA SER A 3 9.46 9.58 0.07
C SER A 3 8.30 8.58 -0.10
N ALA A 4 8.11 7.65 0.84
CA ALA A 4 7.01 6.69 0.82
C ALA A 4 5.65 7.38 0.96
N ALA A 5 5.54 8.37 1.84
CA ALA A 5 4.31 9.15 2.02
C ALA A 5 3.91 9.90 0.73
N LEU A 6 4.88 10.48 0.02
CA LEU A 6 4.62 11.13 -1.27
C LEU A 6 4.14 10.14 -2.33
N ILE A 7 4.76 8.96 -2.42
CA ILE A 7 4.35 7.90 -3.34
C ILE A 7 2.92 7.45 -3.03
N SER A 8 2.62 7.20 -1.75
CA SER A 8 1.26 6.83 -1.32
C SER A 8 0.22 7.92 -1.61
N GLY A 9 0.59 9.21 -1.50
CA GLY A 9 -0.30 10.32 -1.88
C GLY A 9 -0.60 10.36 -3.37
N ILE A 10 0.40 10.07 -4.22
CA ILE A 10 0.21 9.97 -5.67
C ILE A 10 -0.68 8.77 -6.01
N ALA A 11 -0.48 7.61 -5.37
CA ALA A 11 -1.36 6.44 -5.53
C ALA A 11 -2.82 6.73 -5.12
N ALA A 12 -3.02 7.43 -4.00
CA ALA A 12 -4.36 7.77 -3.53
C ALA A 12 -5.09 8.71 -4.50
N THR A 13 -4.37 9.69 -5.06
CA THR A 13 -4.94 10.61 -6.06
C THR A 13 -5.21 9.92 -7.40
N SER A 14 -4.35 8.99 -7.84
CA SER A 14 -4.63 8.18 -9.04
C SER A 14 -5.84 7.28 -8.84
N TYR A 15 -6.00 6.68 -7.66
CA TYR A 15 -7.21 5.91 -7.33
C TYR A 15 -8.47 6.76 -7.36
N ALA A 16 -8.44 7.95 -6.74
CA ALA A 16 -9.55 8.88 -6.75
C ALA A 16 -9.94 9.30 -8.17
N CYS A 17 -8.96 9.53 -9.05
CA CYS A 17 -9.19 9.79 -10.47
C CYS A 17 -9.78 8.56 -11.20
N GLY A 18 -9.33 7.35 -10.84
CA GLY A 18 -9.86 6.09 -11.36
C GLY A 18 -11.34 5.88 -11.02
N MET A 19 -11.78 6.28 -9.82
CA MET A 19 -13.20 6.22 -9.43
C MET A 19 -14.09 7.15 -10.26
N LEU A 20 -13.56 8.27 -10.76
CA LEU A 20 -14.30 9.22 -11.60
C LEU A 20 -14.39 8.79 -13.07
N THR A 21 -13.60 7.79 -13.48
CA THR A 21 -13.52 7.32 -14.86
C THR A 21 -14.61 6.28 -15.15
N LYS A 22 -15.40 6.49 -16.21
CA LYS A 22 -16.47 5.56 -16.66
C LYS A 22 -15.99 4.45 -17.61
N ASP A 23 -14.81 4.60 -18.19
CA ASP A 23 -14.24 3.65 -19.14
C ASP A 23 -13.63 2.44 -18.41
N SER A 24 -14.24 1.25 -18.56
CA SER A 24 -13.82 0.02 -17.87
C SER A 24 -12.37 -0.38 -18.15
N ASN A 25 -11.90 -0.24 -19.40
CA ASN A 25 -10.53 -0.57 -19.78
C ASN A 25 -9.47 0.37 -19.14
N LYS A 26 -9.78 1.67 -19.04
CA LYS A 26 -8.85 2.64 -18.45
C LYS A 26 -8.79 2.48 -16.92
N LYS A 27 -9.91 2.12 -16.31
CA LYS A 27 -10.02 1.89 -14.87
C LYS A 27 -9.12 0.72 -14.41
N ALA A 28 -9.14 -0.40 -15.14
CA ALA A 28 -8.28 -1.55 -14.84
C ALA A 28 -6.77 -1.21 -14.89
N VAL A 29 -6.35 -0.40 -15.86
CA VAL A 29 -4.95 0.05 -15.98
C VAL A 29 -4.57 0.97 -14.82
N ILE A 30 -5.43 1.94 -14.46
CA ILE A 30 -5.20 2.86 -13.34
C ILE A 30 -5.13 2.09 -12.01
N TYR A 31 -5.98 1.08 -11.82
CA TYR A 31 -6.00 0.25 -10.62
C TYR A 31 -4.76 -0.62 -10.51
N THR A 32 -4.34 -1.26 -11.60
CA THR A 32 -3.09 -2.04 -11.64
C THR A 32 -1.88 -1.15 -11.33
N PHE A 33 -1.83 0.05 -11.90
CA PHE A 33 -0.77 1.02 -11.61
C PHE A 33 -0.77 1.44 -10.14
N THR A 34 -1.94 1.72 -9.58
CA THR A 34 -2.11 2.11 -8.17
C THR A 34 -1.64 1.01 -7.23
N ILE A 35 -2.04 -0.25 -7.47
CA ILE A 35 -1.61 -1.42 -6.69
C ILE A 35 -0.10 -1.56 -6.70
N GLY A 36 0.52 -1.45 -7.88
CA GLY A 36 1.99 -1.51 -8.01
C GLY A 36 2.70 -0.40 -7.24
N LEU A 37 2.22 0.84 -7.37
CA LEU A 37 2.81 1.99 -6.68
C LEU A 37 2.69 1.86 -5.15
N GLN A 38 1.54 1.39 -4.68
CA GLN A 38 1.26 1.20 -3.27
C GLN A 38 2.12 0.07 -2.65
N GLY A 39 2.39 -0.99 -3.42
CA GLY A 39 3.32 -2.05 -3.03
C GLY A 39 4.77 -1.55 -2.89
N VAL A 40 5.25 -0.73 -3.83
CA VAL A 40 6.59 -0.12 -3.73
C VAL A 40 6.71 0.78 -2.51
N SER A 41 5.68 1.58 -2.23
CA SER A 41 5.63 2.42 -1.03
C SER A 41 5.77 1.60 0.26
N ALA A 42 5.01 0.51 0.38
CA ALA A 42 5.05 -0.38 1.55
C ALA A 42 6.42 -1.03 1.76
N LEU A 43 7.10 -1.43 0.68
CA LEU A 43 8.46 -1.98 0.75
C LEU A 43 9.46 -0.96 1.27
N VAL A 44 9.42 0.27 0.76
CA VAL A 44 10.32 1.35 1.19
C VAL A 44 10.09 1.70 2.67
N GLU A 45 8.83 1.75 3.10
CA GLU A 45 8.48 2.00 4.51
C GLU A 45 8.95 0.86 5.43
N SER A 46 8.77 -0.39 4.99
CA SER A 46 9.25 -1.57 5.73
C SER A 46 10.77 -1.58 5.91
N VAL A 47 11.53 -1.26 4.86
CA VAL A 47 13.00 -1.18 4.93
C VAL A 47 13.44 -0.09 5.91
N ALA A 48 12.77 1.07 5.92
CA ALA A 48 13.07 2.14 6.87
C ALA A 48 12.80 1.71 8.33
N LEU A 49 11.71 0.97 8.57
CA LEU A 49 11.37 0.45 9.90
C LEU A 49 12.35 -0.59 10.41
N ILE A 50 12.93 -1.41 9.52
CA ILE A 50 13.95 -2.40 9.87
C ILE A 50 15.32 -1.74 10.07
N ALA A 51 15.64 -0.71 9.29
CA ALA A 51 16.90 0.03 9.42
C ALA A 51 17.00 0.82 10.74
N PHE A 52 15.87 1.30 11.25
CA PHE A 52 15.79 2.08 12.49
C PHE A 52 16.45 1.39 13.71
N PRO A 53 16.06 0.17 14.12
CA PRO A 53 16.70 -0.51 15.25
C PRO A 53 18.18 -0.83 14.99
N ILE A 54 18.59 -1.06 13.73
CA ILE A 54 19.99 -1.33 13.38
C ILE A 54 20.85 -0.09 13.64
N SER A 55 20.42 1.08 13.18
CA SER A 55 21.11 2.34 13.47
C SER A 55 21.14 2.64 14.96
N HIS A 56 20.04 2.36 15.67
CA HIS A 56 19.93 2.63 17.09
C HIS A 56 20.85 1.74 17.92
N MET A 57 20.96 0.45 17.59
CA MET A 57 21.90 -0.48 18.24
C MET A 57 23.37 -0.11 17.99
N ARG A 58 23.72 0.38 16.80
CA ARG A 58 25.09 0.85 16.50
C ARG A 58 25.47 2.04 17.35
N GLU A 59 24.58 3.03 17.45
CA GLU A 59 24.80 4.23 18.25
C GLU A 59 24.98 3.91 19.74
N ILE A 60 24.21 2.95 20.27
CA ILE A 60 24.36 2.46 21.65
C ILE A 60 25.72 1.76 21.85
N SER A 61 26.21 1.01 20.86
CA SER A 61 27.50 0.31 20.97
C SER A 61 28.72 1.22 20.87
N GLU A 62 28.63 2.31 20.09
CA GLU A 62 29.73 3.26 19.86
C GLU A 62 29.87 4.25 21.03
N ARG A 63 28.77 4.56 21.72
CA ARG A 63 28.77 5.34 22.97
C ARG A 63 29.18 4.43 24.13
N ARG A 64 30.49 4.26 24.34
CA ARG A 64 31.13 3.54 25.47
C ARG A 64 30.82 4.15 26.85
N ALA A 65 29.57 4.13 27.29
CA ALA A 65 29.20 4.50 28.65
C ALA A 65 28.31 3.39 29.25
N PRO A 66 28.60 2.91 30.47
CA PRO A 66 27.72 2.01 31.20
C PRO A 66 26.53 2.84 31.69
N GLN A 67 25.60 3.16 30.80
CA GLN A 67 24.34 3.78 31.19
C GLN A 67 23.43 2.68 31.72
N THR A 68 23.67 2.36 32.99
CA THR A 68 22.70 1.77 33.90
C THR A 68 21.30 2.28 33.54
N ALA A 69 20.45 1.39 33.03
CA ALA A 69 19.01 1.59 32.86
C ALA A 69 18.54 2.75 31.93
N ALA A 70 19.27 3.09 30.86
CA ALA A 70 18.64 3.79 29.74
C ALA A 70 17.72 2.79 29.00
N GLN A 71 16.51 2.63 29.53
CA GLN A 71 15.43 1.86 28.94
C GLN A 71 15.35 2.20 27.45
N TRP A 72 15.35 1.18 26.59
CA TRP A 72 15.05 1.38 25.18
C TRP A 72 13.59 1.86 25.11
N ASP A 73 13.39 3.17 25.17
CA ASP A 73 12.08 3.78 24.92
C ASP A 73 11.85 3.79 23.42
N ILE A 74 11.38 2.63 22.92
CA ILE A 74 10.83 2.53 21.57
C ILE A 74 9.70 3.55 21.53
N GLY A 75 9.92 4.65 20.82
CA GLY A 75 8.88 5.66 20.65
C GLY A 75 7.63 5.03 20.05
N TRP A 76 6.45 5.48 20.49
CA TRP A 76 5.14 5.03 19.98
C TRP A 76 5.03 5.06 18.45
N ALA A 77 5.78 5.96 17.80
CA ALA A 77 5.89 6.08 16.35
C ALA A 77 6.34 4.79 15.65
N TYR A 78 7.16 3.94 16.28
CA TYR A 78 7.57 2.67 15.70
C TYR A 78 6.40 1.71 15.50
N TYR A 79 5.52 1.62 16.52
CA TYR A 79 4.31 0.81 16.45
C TYR A 79 3.33 1.37 15.42
N ILE A 80 3.15 2.70 15.39
CA ILE A 80 2.30 3.36 14.39
C ILE A 80 2.82 3.11 12.97
N GLY A 81 4.14 3.08 12.77
CA GLY A 81 4.74 2.74 11.47
C GLY A 81 4.39 1.33 10.99
N TRP A 82 4.39 0.33 11.88
CA TRP A 82 3.97 -1.03 11.50
C TRP A 82 2.49 -1.10 11.15
N VAL A 83 1.64 -0.40 11.91
CA VAL A 83 0.20 -0.31 11.62
C VAL A 83 -0.04 0.38 10.27
N SER A 84 0.72 1.44 9.97
CA SER A 84 0.71 2.10 8.66
C SER A 84 0.97 1.10 7.53
N VAL A 85 2.08 0.35 7.60
CA VAL A 85 2.43 -0.66 6.59
C VAL A 85 1.33 -1.72 6.43
N LEU A 86 0.77 -2.22 7.54
CA LEU A 86 -0.32 -3.20 7.50
C LEU A 86 -1.58 -2.62 6.85
N SER A 87 -1.94 -1.38 7.18
CA SER A 87 -3.10 -0.71 6.58
C SER A 87 -2.95 -0.55 5.06
N VAL A 88 -1.73 -0.26 4.60
CA VAL A 88 -1.42 -0.14 3.17
C VAL A 88 -1.58 -1.48 2.45
N ILE A 89 -1.12 -2.57 3.07
CA ILE A 89 -1.29 -3.93 2.53
C ILE A 89 -2.77 -4.30 2.45
N VAL A 90 -3.56 -4.01 3.49
CA VAL A 90 -5.01 -4.25 3.50
C VAL A 90 -5.69 -3.46 2.39
N ALA A 91 -5.36 -2.18 2.23
CA ALA A 91 -5.89 -1.34 1.16
C ALA A 91 -5.56 -1.90 -0.23
N MET A 92 -4.32 -2.39 -0.43
CA MET A 92 -3.90 -3.02 -1.68
C MET A 92 -4.71 -4.27 -2.01
N VAL A 93 -4.93 -5.15 -1.03
CA VAL A 93 -5.77 -6.36 -1.21
C VAL A 93 -7.21 -5.97 -1.54
N MET A 94 -7.76 -4.98 -0.84
CA MET A 94 -9.12 -4.52 -1.09
C MET A 94 -9.30 -3.94 -2.49
N LEU A 95 -8.30 -3.19 -3.00
CA LEU A 95 -8.28 -2.73 -4.39
C LEU A 95 -8.25 -3.88 -5.40
N PHE A 96 -7.47 -4.92 -5.10
CA PHE A 96 -7.38 -6.09 -5.97
C PHE A 96 -8.71 -6.85 -6.01
N LEU A 97 -9.40 -6.99 -4.87
CA LEU A 97 -10.73 -7.60 -4.82
C LEU A 97 -11.76 -6.78 -5.59
N ASP A 98 -11.71 -5.45 -5.46
CA ASP A 98 -12.56 -4.53 -6.21
C ASP A 98 -12.37 -4.71 -7.73
N MET A 99 -11.12 -4.72 -8.20
CA MET A 99 -10.78 -4.94 -9.61
C MET A 99 -11.32 -6.28 -10.15
N ASN A 100 -11.15 -7.37 -9.39
CA ASN A 100 -11.66 -8.69 -9.79
C ASN A 100 -13.19 -8.73 -9.82
N SER A 101 -13.85 -8.04 -8.87
CA SER A 101 -15.31 -7.94 -8.85
C SER A 101 -15.84 -7.19 -10.08
N GLU A 102 -15.19 -6.11 -10.49
CA GLU A 102 -15.59 -5.36 -11.69
C GLU A 102 -15.41 -6.17 -12.97
N GLU A 103 -14.29 -6.89 -13.09
CA GLU A 103 -14.03 -7.77 -14.23
C GLU A 103 -15.10 -8.86 -14.34
N LEU A 104 -15.50 -9.44 -13.20
CA LEU A 104 -16.51 -10.49 -13.14
C LEU A 104 -17.89 -9.94 -13.59
N VAL A 105 -18.28 -8.76 -13.08
CA VAL A 105 -19.53 -8.08 -13.52
C VAL A 105 -19.50 -7.76 -15.01
N TYR A 106 -18.35 -7.36 -15.56
CA TYR A 106 -18.22 -7.11 -17.00
C TYR A 106 -18.46 -8.38 -17.82
N ARG A 107 -17.84 -9.50 -17.42
CA ARG A 107 -18.01 -10.81 -18.08
C ARG A 107 -19.45 -11.28 -18.05
N GLU A 108 -20.13 -11.17 -16.92
CA GLU A 108 -21.55 -11.57 -16.78
C GLU A 108 -22.48 -10.78 -17.71
N ARG A 109 -22.23 -9.48 -17.91
CA ARG A 109 -23.05 -8.64 -18.80
C ARG A 109 -22.85 -8.98 -20.27
N VAL A 110 -21.62 -9.28 -20.68
CA VAL A 110 -21.32 -9.67 -22.06
C VAL A 110 -22.01 -10.99 -22.40
N THR A 111 -21.86 -12.01 -21.55
CA THR A 111 -22.48 -13.33 -21.78
C THR A 111 -24.01 -13.27 -21.86
N ARG A 112 -24.67 -12.43 -21.05
CA ARG A 112 -26.13 -12.25 -21.12
C ARG A 112 -26.58 -11.60 -22.44
N CYS A 113 -25.78 -10.71 -23.02
CA CYS A 113 -26.14 -10.04 -24.26
C CYS A 113 -26.09 -11.03 -25.44
N ASP A 114 -25.07 -11.88 -25.49
CA ASP A 114 -24.95 -12.94 -26.51
C ASP A 114 -26.15 -13.91 -26.46
N GLU A 115 -26.62 -14.28 -25.26
CA GLU A 115 -27.80 -15.16 -25.10
C GLU A 115 -29.11 -14.53 -25.63
N VAL A 116 -29.24 -13.20 -25.59
CA VAL A 116 -30.45 -12.50 -26.07
C VAL A 116 -30.46 -12.40 -27.60
N ASP A 117 -29.31 -12.31 -28.25
CA ASP A 117 -29.21 -12.22 -29.72
C ASP A 117 -29.43 -13.57 -30.42
N ASP A 118 -29.34 -14.68 -29.68
CA ASP A 118 -29.57 -16.06 -30.17
C ASP A 118 -31.06 -16.51 -30.11
N VAL A 119 -31.98 -15.69 -29.60
CA VAL A 119 -33.44 -15.98 -29.46
C VAL A 119 -34.27 -15.17 -30.45
#